data_AF-A0A9P5VHM9-F1
#
_entry.id   AF-A0A9P5VHM9-F1
#
_cell.length_a   1.000
_cell.length_b   1.000
_cell.length_c   1.000
_cell.angle_alpha   90.00
_cell.angle_beta   90.00
_cell.angle_gamma   90.00
#
_symmetry.space_group_name_H-M   'P 1'
#
loop_
_entity.id
_entity.type
_entity.pdbx_description
1 polymer ?
#
loop_
_entity_poly.entity_id
_entity_poly.type
_entity_poly.pdbx_seq_one_letter_code
_entity_poly.pdbx_strand_id
1 'polypeptide(L)'
;MSDQDDIPFYEKPEWADIVPIPQDDGPNPLVPIAYTKEYSTTMDYFRAICRTQEQSERALDLTKIVIELSPSHYTVWHYRQTLLKALNKDLSSELDWIQYMIDENPKSYQIWHHRQVIVDHISAALLPADVPTSSTFSTLTTASGGIPYNALSEQQKEAAREAVKVELAFIAAALEEDSKNYHAWSYRQWVLSHFGPGPWWAEELEYIDKLLETDIRNNSAWNQRFYAFTQGPLGLSQENVEKEIKYTKTKIERTPSNESPWVYLGGVLRKANHPMSEIKEFCESLLPMPRANFSPYLHSTLLEIYEEEAKARRTIESVTKAKEAAVMLAEKVDPIRAKYWNWRKGQLNNISVEA
;
A
#
# COMPACT_ATOMS: atom_id res chain seq x y z
N MET A 1 -38.60 13.54 10.41
CA MET A 1 -38.06 13.94 9.10
C MET A 1 -38.97 15.05 8.63
N SER A 2 -38.50 16.30 8.67
CA SER A 2 -39.29 17.45 8.25
C SER A 2 -39.34 17.50 6.73
N ASP A 3 -40.48 17.92 6.16
CA ASP A 3 -40.75 18.05 4.71
C ASP A 3 -39.73 18.92 3.91
N GLN A 4 -38.70 19.50 4.55
CA GLN A 4 -37.65 20.28 3.91
C GLN A 4 -36.46 19.45 3.39
N ASP A 5 -36.29 18.20 3.83
CA ASP A 5 -35.16 17.36 3.41
C ASP A 5 -35.34 16.76 1.99
N ASP A 6 -36.55 16.79 1.43
CA ASP A 6 -36.87 16.22 0.10
C ASP A 6 -36.79 17.24 -1.06
N ILE A 7 -36.51 18.53 -0.78
CA ILE A 7 -36.41 19.56 -1.81
C ILE A 7 -34.98 19.58 -2.39
N PRO A 8 -34.78 19.48 -3.72
CA PRO A 8 -33.46 19.58 -4.34
C PRO A 8 -32.77 20.90 -3.95
N PHE A 9 -31.45 20.85 -3.69
CA PHE A 9 -30.73 22.01 -3.15
C PHE A 9 -30.90 23.28 -4.01
N TYR A 10 -30.96 23.13 -5.34
CA TYR A 10 -31.07 24.24 -6.29
C TYR A 10 -32.45 24.93 -6.30
N GLU A 11 -33.46 24.35 -5.66
CA GLU A 11 -34.77 24.99 -5.45
C GLU A 11 -34.84 25.76 -4.13
N LYS A 12 -33.83 25.62 -3.27
CA LYS A 12 -33.81 26.31 -1.97
C LYS A 12 -33.50 27.81 -2.17
N PRO A 13 -34.15 28.72 -1.43
CA PRO A 13 -33.99 30.18 -1.62
C PRO A 13 -32.55 30.67 -1.54
N GLU A 14 -31.70 30.01 -0.75
CA GLU A 14 -30.29 30.33 -0.59
C GLU A 14 -29.42 30.01 -1.82
N TRP A 15 -29.98 29.45 -2.90
CA TRP A 15 -29.29 29.22 -4.17
C TRP A 15 -29.79 30.12 -5.31
N ALA A 16 -30.79 30.98 -5.05
CA ALA A 16 -31.42 31.81 -6.06
C ALA A 16 -30.52 32.91 -6.65
N ASP A 17 -29.44 33.27 -5.95
CA ASP A 17 -28.43 34.23 -6.41
C ASP A 17 -27.40 33.61 -7.37
N ILE A 18 -27.31 32.28 -7.43
CA ILE A 18 -26.35 31.58 -8.27
C ILE A 18 -26.94 31.34 -9.67
N VAL A 19 -26.23 31.81 -10.69
CA VAL A 19 -26.49 31.46 -12.09
C VAL A 19 -25.64 30.23 -12.45
N PRO A 20 -26.24 29.06 -12.71
CA PRO A 20 -25.50 27.84 -13.03
C PRO A 20 -24.69 27.98 -14.32
N ILE A 21 -23.55 27.31 -14.39
CA ILE A 21 -22.62 27.39 -15.53
C ILE A 21 -22.53 26.01 -16.20
N PRO A 22 -23.17 25.82 -17.37
CA PRO A 22 -23.11 24.59 -18.14
C PRO A 22 -21.68 24.13 -18.46
N GLN A 23 -21.49 22.82 -18.60
CA GLN A 23 -20.26 22.29 -19.18
C GLN A 23 -20.15 22.69 -20.65
N ASP A 24 -18.98 23.20 -21.05
CA ASP A 24 -18.67 23.52 -22.44
C ASP A 24 -17.77 22.42 -23.04
N ASP A 25 -18.38 21.45 -23.72
CA ASP A 25 -17.68 20.39 -24.46
C ASP A 25 -17.40 20.79 -25.93
N GLY A 26 -17.65 22.05 -26.28
CA GLY A 26 -17.52 22.58 -27.64
C GLY A 26 -18.63 22.10 -28.59
N PRO A 27 -18.59 22.52 -29.88
CA PRO A 27 -19.65 22.24 -30.84
C PRO A 27 -19.69 20.79 -31.35
N ASN A 28 -18.62 20.01 -31.20
CA ASN A 28 -18.50 18.63 -31.67
C ASN A 28 -17.78 17.76 -30.62
N PRO A 29 -18.46 17.36 -29.52
CA PRO A 29 -17.83 16.63 -28.44
C PRO A 29 -17.42 15.21 -28.88
N LEU A 30 -16.22 14.75 -28.49
CA LEU A 30 -15.69 13.43 -28.87
C LEU A 30 -16.24 12.28 -28.01
N VAL A 31 -16.44 12.54 -26.71
CA VAL A 31 -16.87 11.55 -25.71
C VAL A 31 -17.92 12.14 -24.76
N PRO A 32 -19.03 12.72 -25.28
CA PRO A 32 -20.04 13.31 -24.43
C PRO A 32 -20.69 12.24 -23.55
N ILE A 33 -20.81 12.53 -22.26
CA ILE A 33 -21.52 11.64 -21.33
C ILE A 33 -22.97 12.13 -21.26
N ALA A 34 -23.91 11.21 -21.46
CA ALA A 34 -25.32 11.48 -21.25
C ALA A 34 -25.64 11.49 -19.75
N TYR A 35 -25.30 12.60 -19.07
CA TYR A 35 -25.51 12.76 -17.64
C TYR A 35 -26.98 12.73 -17.25
N THR A 36 -27.26 12.28 -16.03
CA THR A 36 -28.57 12.51 -15.41
C THR A 36 -28.78 14.02 -15.22
N LYS A 37 -30.04 14.46 -15.19
CA LYS A 37 -30.35 15.87 -14.97
C LYS A 37 -29.86 16.36 -13.61
N GLU A 38 -29.93 15.51 -12.59
CA GLU A 38 -29.36 15.79 -11.28
C GLU A 38 -27.85 16.07 -11.38
N TYR A 39 -27.07 15.15 -11.94
CA TYR A 39 -25.62 15.33 -12.07
C TYR A 39 -25.24 16.59 -12.84
N SER A 40 -25.86 16.80 -14.02
CA SER A 40 -25.57 17.98 -14.84
C SER A 40 -25.88 19.27 -14.08
N THR A 41 -27.02 19.32 -13.37
CA THR A 41 -27.45 20.50 -12.61
C THR A 41 -26.48 20.76 -11.44
N THR A 42 -26.17 19.75 -10.64
CA THR A 42 -25.23 19.88 -9.52
C THR A 42 -23.85 20.37 -9.98
N MET A 43 -23.34 19.82 -11.09
CA MET A 43 -22.07 20.27 -11.65
C MET A 43 -22.12 21.68 -12.25
N ASP A 44 -23.26 22.13 -12.78
CA ASP A 44 -23.42 23.50 -13.26
C ASP A 44 -23.31 24.52 -12.12
N TYR A 45 -23.94 24.21 -10.98
CA TYR A 45 -23.81 25.01 -9.76
C TYR A 45 -22.38 24.95 -9.21
N PHE A 46 -21.74 23.77 -9.21
CA PHE A 46 -20.36 23.65 -8.73
C PHE A 46 -19.39 24.47 -9.58
N ARG A 47 -19.53 24.44 -10.91
CA ARG A 47 -18.76 25.32 -11.81
C ARG A 47 -18.97 26.79 -11.51
N ALA A 48 -20.18 27.19 -11.13
CA ALA A 48 -20.48 28.57 -10.76
C ALA A 48 -19.81 28.99 -9.45
N ILE A 49 -19.91 28.16 -8.42
CA ILE A 49 -19.23 28.35 -7.14
C ILE A 49 -17.71 28.43 -7.31
N CYS A 50 -17.12 27.55 -8.12
CA CYS A 50 -15.68 27.59 -8.39
C CYS A 50 -15.25 28.84 -9.16
N ARG A 51 -16.09 29.36 -10.07
CA ARG A 51 -15.79 30.57 -10.84
C ARG A 51 -15.63 31.80 -9.92
N THR A 52 -16.48 31.90 -8.90
CA THR A 52 -16.43 32.99 -7.91
C THR A 52 -15.46 32.72 -6.77
N GLN A 53 -14.89 31.51 -6.69
CA GLN A 53 -14.07 31.03 -5.58
C GLN A 53 -14.78 31.19 -4.23
N GLU A 54 -16.09 30.95 -4.21
CA GLU A 54 -16.89 31.16 -3.00
C GLU A 54 -16.51 30.18 -1.89
N GLN A 55 -16.17 30.74 -0.72
CA GLN A 55 -15.83 29.99 0.50
C GLN A 55 -16.96 30.12 1.52
N SER A 56 -17.95 29.24 1.42
CA SER A 56 -19.17 29.26 2.24
C SER A 56 -19.59 27.86 2.68
N GLU A 57 -20.45 27.78 3.69
CA GLU A 57 -21.04 26.51 4.14
C GLU A 57 -21.86 25.84 3.02
N ARG A 58 -22.64 26.60 2.23
CA ARG A 58 -23.39 26.05 1.08
C ARG A 58 -22.47 25.49 0.00
N ALA A 59 -21.30 26.11 -0.22
CA ALA A 59 -20.31 25.58 -1.15
C ALA A 59 -19.73 24.26 -0.64
N LEU A 60 -19.49 24.15 0.68
CA LEU A 60 -19.01 22.91 1.30
C LEU A 60 -20.05 21.79 1.17
N ASP A 61 -21.32 22.08 1.45
CA ASP A 61 -22.42 21.12 1.28
C ASP A 61 -22.58 20.68 -0.17
N LEU A 62 -22.45 21.60 -1.14
CA LEU A 62 -22.49 21.25 -2.55
C LEU A 62 -21.36 20.28 -2.93
N THR A 63 -20.15 20.46 -2.39
CA THR A 63 -19.05 19.50 -2.68
C THR A 63 -19.38 18.09 -2.23
N LYS A 64 -20.10 17.93 -1.10
CA LYS A 64 -20.54 16.63 -0.60
C LYS A 64 -21.47 15.95 -1.60
N ILE A 65 -22.49 16.66 -2.08
CA ILE A 65 -23.44 16.16 -3.10
C ILE A 65 -22.70 15.74 -4.38
N VAL A 66 -21.79 16.58 -4.87
CA VAL A 66 -21.02 16.27 -6.09
C VAL A 66 -20.14 15.03 -5.90
N ILE A 67 -19.51 14.88 -4.73
CA ILE A 67 -18.67 13.73 -4.40
C ILE A 67 -19.51 12.46 -4.31
N GLU A 68 -20.69 12.50 -3.69
CA GLU A 68 -21.59 11.35 -3.63
C GLU A 68 -22.04 10.89 -5.03
N LEU A 69 -22.26 11.84 -5.95
CA LEU A 69 -22.58 11.53 -7.35
C LEU A 69 -21.36 11.06 -8.17
N SER A 70 -20.15 11.53 -7.83
CA SER A 70 -18.92 11.19 -8.56
C SER A 70 -17.68 11.21 -7.64
N PRO A 71 -17.45 10.12 -6.88
CA PRO A 71 -16.38 10.06 -5.87
C PRO A 71 -14.96 10.19 -6.44
N SER A 72 -14.79 10.01 -7.75
CA SER A 72 -13.50 10.13 -8.43
C SER A 72 -13.15 11.57 -8.87
N HIS A 73 -14.03 12.55 -8.66
CA HIS A 73 -13.84 13.91 -9.17
C HIS A 73 -12.83 14.71 -8.31
N TYR A 74 -11.53 14.56 -8.60
CA TYR A 74 -10.45 15.12 -7.78
C TYR A 74 -10.48 16.66 -7.61
N THR A 75 -10.98 17.43 -8.58
CA THR A 75 -11.14 18.89 -8.43
C THR A 75 -12.08 19.26 -7.29
N VAL A 76 -13.14 18.48 -7.09
CA VAL A 76 -14.15 18.73 -6.05
C VAL A 76 -13.55 18.41 -4.68
N TRP A 77 -12.79 17.30 -4.57
CA TRP A 77 -12.04 16.97 -3.36
C TRP A 77 -11.04 18.06 -2.96
N HIS A 78 -10.28 18.58 -3.93
CA HIS A 78 -9.35 19.68 -3.69
C HIS A 78 -10.07 20.95 -3.22
N TYR A 79 -11.20 21.29 -3.86
CA TYR A 79 -12.01 22.43 -3.45
C TYR A 79 -12.57 22.24 -2.03
N ARG A 80 -13.08 21.05 -1.72
CA ARG A 80 -13.55 20.68 -0.38
C ARG A 80 -12.47 20.83 0.68
N GLN A 81 -11.24 20.35 0.44
CA GLN A 81 -10.11 20.54 1.36
C GLN A 81 -9.82 22.02 1.61
N THR A 82 -9.89 22.85 0.56
CA THR A 82 -9.71 24.30 0.67
C THR A 82 -10.81 24.93 1.54
N LEU A 83 -12.07 24.52 1.35
CA LEU A 83 -13.21 24.99 2.14
C LEU A 83 -13.13 24.57 3.61
N LEU A 84 -12.82 23.30 3.89
CA LEU A 84 -12.67 22.81 5.27
C LEU A 84 -11.66 23.65 6.06
N LYS A 85 -10.54 24.01 5.42
CA LYS A 85 -9.52 24.88 6.00
C LYS A 85 -10.00 26.34 6.14
N ALA A 86 -10.57 26.91 5.09
CA ALA A 86 -11.02 28.30 5.08
C ALA A 86 -12.13 28.57 6.11
N LEU A 87 -13.01 27.60 6.31
CA LEU A 87 -14.13 27.68 7.25
C LEU A 87 -13.77 27.19 8.66
N ASN A 88 -12.53 26.74 8.88
CA ASN A 88 -12.05 26.21 10.17
C ASN A 88 -12.99 25.13 10.75
N LYS A 89 -13.38 24.16 9.92
CA LYS A 89 -14.33 23.11 10.30
C LYS A 89 -13.70 22.13 11.30
N ASP A 90 -14.55 21.57 12.17
CA ASP A 90 -14.18 20.39 12.93
C ASP A 90 -14.05 19.17 12.01
N LEU A 91 -12.85 18.63 11.95
CA LEU A 91 -12.49 17.53 11.06
C LEU A 91 -12.94 16.15 11.58
N SER A 92 -13.41 16.07 12.83
CA SER A 92 -13.91 14.82 13.42
C SER A 92 -15.13 14.31 12.64
N SER A 93 -16.11 15.19 12.40
CA SER A 93 -17.29 14.88 11.57
C SER A 93 -16.95 14.56 10.11
N GLU A 94 -15.84 15.10 9.59
CA GLU A 94 -15.37 14.80 8.24
C GLU A 94 -14.84 13.36 8.15
N LEU A 95 -14.14 12.87 9.19
CA LEU A 95 -13.68 11.48 9.27
C LEU A 95 -14.84 10.48 9.28
N ASP A 96 -15.94 10.79 9.99
CA ASP A 96 -17.14 9.96 10.01
C ASP A 96 -17.79 9.83 8.63
N TRP A 97 -17.85 10.94 7.88
CA TRP A 97 -18.36 10.89 6.50
C TRP A 97 -17.40 10.17 5.56
N ILE A 98 -16.09 10.38 5.70
CA ILE A 98 -15.08 9.67 4.90
C ILE A 98 -15.14 8.16 5.14
N GLN A 99 -15.39 7.72 6.38
CA GLN A 99 -15.60 6.30 6.70
C GLN A 99 -16.66 5.69 5.79
N TYR A 100 -17.87 6.28 5.78
CA TYR A 100 -18.96 5.85 4.93
C TYR A 100 -18.56 5.84 3.44
N MET A 101 -17.86 6.88 2.98
CA MET A 101 -17.42 6.96 1.59
C MET A 101 -16.42 5.85 1.23
N ILE A 102 -15.53 5.45 2.14
CA ILE A 102 -14.56 4.35 1.92
C ILE A 102 -15.27 3.01 1.89
N ASP A 103 -16.23 2.78 2.79
CA ASP A 103 -16.98 1.51 2.83
C ASP A 103 -17.74 1.29 1.50
N GLU A 104 -18.33 2.35 0.94
CA GLU A 104 -19.02 2.30 -0.36
C GLU A 104 -18.05 2.29 -1.56
N ASN A 105 -16.88 2.92 -1.44
CA ASN A 105 -15.94 3.12 -2.55
C ASN A 105 -14.48 2.79 -2.17
N PRO A 106 -14.19 1.56 -1.73
CA PRO A 106 -12.92 1.21 -1.08
C PRO A 106 -11.70 1.24 -2.01
N LYS A 107 -11.92 1.41 -3.32
CA LYS A 107 -10.89 1.46 -4.37
C LYS A 107 -10.70 2.86 -4.96
N SER A 108 -11.26 3.89 -4.33
CA SER A 108 -11.13 5.28 -4.77
C SER A 108 -9.84 5.92 -4.26
N TYR A 109 -8.96 6.36 -5.17
CA TYR A 109 -7.75 7.10 -4.82
C TYR A 109 -8.05 8.36 -4.02
N GLN A 110 -9.10 9.10 -4.42
CA GLN A 110 -9.40 10.41 -3.88
C GLN A 110 -9.87 10.32 -2.42
N ILE A 111 -10.66 9.30 -2.08
CA ILE A 111 -11.20 9.18 -0.72
C ILE A 111 -10.09 8.79 0.27
N TRP A 112 -9.25 7.81 -0.08
CA TRP A 112 -8.09 7.44 0.76
C TRP A 112 -7.11 8.59 0.92
N HIS A 113 -6.85 9.32 -0.16
CA HIS A 113 -6.01 10.51 -0.11
C HIS A 113 -6.65 11.61 0.77
N HIS A 114 -7.96 11.81 0.67
CA HIS A 114 -8.65 12.81 1.48
C HIS A 114 -8.58 12.46 2.97
N ARG A 115 -8.79 11.18 3.35
CA ARG A 115 -8.57 10.72 4.73
C ARG A 115 -7.17 11.03 5.22
N GLN A 116 -6.16 10.71 4.41
CA GLN A 116 -4.76 11.00 4.72
C GLN A 116 -4.53 12.49 4.98
N VAL A 117 -5.08 13.38 4.15
CA VAL A 117 -4.99 14.83 4.36
C VAL A 117 -5.66 15.24 5.66
N ILE A 118 -6.86 14.72 5.96
CA ILE A 118 -7.56 15.06 7.21
C ILE A 118 -6.76 14.62 8.44
N VAL A 119 -6.25 13.39 8.45
CA VAL A 119 -5.46 12.84 9.57
C VAL A 119 -4.14 13.58 9.74
N ASP A 120 -3.47 13.95 8.64
CA ASP A 120 -2.25 14.77 8.68
C ASP A 120 -2.51 16.14 9.32
N HIS A 121 -3.62 16.80 8.98
CA HIS A 121 -4.00 18.09 9.58
C HIS A 121 -4.33 17.97 11.07
N ILE A 122 -5.10 16.96 11.47
CA ILE A 122 -5.43 16.71 12.88
C ILE A 122 -4.14 16.45 13.66
N SER A 123 -3.24 15.62 13.11
CA SER A 123 -1.98 15.24 13.75
C SER A 123 -1.00 16.41 13.86
N ALA A 124 -0.93 17.27 12.84
CA ALA A 124 -0.11 18.48 12.88
C ALA A 124 -0.52 19.44 14.02
N ALA A 125 -1.82 19.52 14.35
CA ALA A 125 -2.30 20.32 15.48
C ALA A 125 -1.94 19.70 16.85
N LEU A 126 -1.69 18.39 16.90
CA LEU A 126 -1.32 17.65 18.11
C LEU A 126 0.21 17.61 18.34
N LEU A 127 1.01 17.99 17.35
CA LEU A 127 2.47 17.84 17.31
C LEU A 127 3.16 19.22 17.23
N PRO A 128 4.44 19.36 17.64
CA PRO A 128 5.10 20.67 17.68
C PRO A 128 5.16 21.33 16.30
N ALA A 129 4.89 22.64 16.22
CA ALA A 129 4.81 23.42 14.98
C ALA A 129 6.13 23.58 14.19
N ASP A 130 7.25 23.08 14.71
CA ASP A 130 8.60 23.30 14.14
C ASP A 130 9.01 22.27 13.07
N VAL A 131 8.10 21.40 12.62
CA VAL A 131 8.37 20.52 11.46
C VAL A 131 7.99 21.28 10.18
N PRO A 132 8.90 21.42 9.20
CA PRO A 132 8.56 22.04 7.93
C PRO A 132 7.45 21.23 7.27
N THR A 133 6.25 21.81 7.22
CA THR A 133 5.17 21.26 6.39
C THR A 133 5.60 21.42 4.94
N SER A 134 5.96 20.31 4.29
CA SER A 134 6.25 20.33 2.86
C SER A 134 4.96 20.69 2.13
N SER A 135 4.85 21.96 1.73
CA SER A 135 3.73 22.49 0.95
C SER A 135 3.82 22.17 -0.54
N THR A 136 4.58 21.14 -0.93
CA THR A 136 4.75 20.79 -2.35
C THR A 136 4.54 19.32 -2.65
N PHE A 137 3.61 19.11 -3.57
CA PHE A 137 3.36 17.90 -4.33
C PHE A 137 4.64 17.41 -5.01
N SER A 138 5.13 16.21 -4.68
CA SER A 138 5.71 15.25 -5.62
C SER A 138 6.34 14.06 -4.89
N THR A 139 6.10 12.87 -5.45
CA THR A 139 6.87 11.62 -5.30
C THR A 139 6.80 10.88 -3.96
N LEU A 140 6.10 9.73 -4.00
CA LEU A 140 6.36 8.55 -3.20
C LEU A 140 7.82 8.09 -3.41
N THR A 141 8.78 8.73 -2.74
CA THR A 141 10.15 8.22 -2.59
C THR A 141 10.72 8.65 -1.25
N THR A 142 10.85 7.66 -0.37
CA THR A 142 11.90 7.46 0.65
C THR A 142 12.61 8.68 1.24
N ALA A 143 12.43 8.79 2.57
CA ALA A 143 13.35 9.23 3.61
C ALA A 143 12.95 10.51 4.39
N SER A 144 12.79 10.27 5.70
CA SER A 144 13.10 11.16 6.82
C SER A 144 12.31 12.45 6.98
N GLY A 145 11.11 12.32 7.53
CA GLY A 145 10.41 13.42 8.20
C GLY A 145 9.51 12.98 9.37
N GLY A 146 9.51 11.69 9.73
CA GLY A 146 8.73 11.20 10.86
C GLY A 146 9.25 11.81 12.15
N ILE A 147 8.35 12.34 12.98
CA ILE A 147 8.72 12.94 14.26
C ILE A 147 9.34 11.86 15.14
N PRO A 148 10.50 12.10 15.80
CA PRO A 148 11.06 11.12 16.71
C PRO A 148 10.09 10.96 17.88
N TYR A 149 9.31 9.88 17.91
CA TYR A 149 8.33 9.60 18.95
C TYR A 149 8.91 9.74 20.37
N ASN A 150 10.19 9.39 20.55
CA ASN A 150 10.90 9.53 21.83
C ASN A 150 11.17 10.98 22.26
N ALA A 151 11.17 11.93 21.32
CA ALA A 151 11.36 13.36 21.58
C ALA A 151 10.05 14.09 21.92
N LEU A 152 8.89 13.43 21.79
CA LEU A 152 7.58 13.98 22.13
C LEU A 152 7.39 14.09 23.65
N SER A 153 6.57 15.05 24.08
CA SER A 153 6.06 15.08 25.46
C SER A 153 5.12 13.90 25.73
N GLU A 154 4.90 13.54 26.99
CA GLU A 154 3.99 12.43 27.32
C GLU A 154 2.56 12.66 26.82
N GLN A 155 2.07 13.90 26.84
CA GLN A 155 0.77 14.25 26.28
C GLN A 155 0.72 14.02 24.77
N GLN A 156 1.79 14.37 24.05
CA GLN A 156 1.89 14.17 22.60
C GLN A 156 2.03 12.70 22.22
N LYS A 157 2.76 11.92 23.01
CA LYS A 157 2.85 10.47 22.83
C LYS A 157 1.48 9.80 22.98
N GLU A 158 0.70 10.22 23.98
CA GLU A 158 -0.64 9.66 24.18
C GLU A 158 -1.58 10.02 23.03
N ALA A 159 -1.55 11.27 22.56
CA ALA A 159 -2.31 11.68 21.38
C ALA A 159 -1.90 10.90 20.12
N ALA A 160 -0.61 10.69 19.89
CA ALA A 160 -0.11 9.89 18.77
C ALA A 160 -0.53 8.42 18.86
N ARG A 161 -0.49 7.83 20.07
CA ARG A 161 -0.96 6.44 20.28
C ARG A 161 -2.44 6.29 19.94
N GLU A 162 -3.27 7.21 20.41
CA GLU A 162 -4.71 7.12 20.14
C GLU A 162 -5.00 7.33 18.64
N ALA A 163 -4.35 8.30 17.99
CA ALA A 163 -4.48 8.52 16.55
C ALA A 163 -4.07 7.27 15.74
N VAL A 164 -2.89 6.69 16.01
CA VAL A 164 -2.43 5.47 15.34
C VAL A 164 -3.38 4.31 15.59
N LYS A 165 -3.82 4.12 16.84
CA LYS A 165 -4.74 3.03 17.20
C LYS A 165 -6.07 3.13 16.43
N VAL A 166 -6.66 4.32 16.37
CA VAL A 166 -7.90 4.57 15.61
C VAL A 166 -7.69 4.25 14.12
N GLU A 167 -6.61 4.77 13.52
CA GLU A 167 -6.35 4.54 12.09
C GLU A 167 -6.03 3.08 11.77
N LEU A 168 -5.23 2.40 12.60
CA LEU A 168 -4.91 0.99 12.38
C LEU A 168 -6.13 0.08 12.57
N ALA A 169 -7.07 0.44 13.46
CA ALA A 169 -8.34 -0.26 13.63
C ALA A 169 -9.28 -0.05 12.43
N PHE A 170 -9.39 1.20 11.95
CA PHE A 170 -10.13 1.53 10.73
C PHE A 170 -9.61 0.72 9.53
N ILE A 171 -8.29 0.72 9.31
CA ILE A 171 -7.66 -0.03 8.24
C ILE A 171 -7.90 -1.53 8.42
N ALA A 172 -7.84 -2.05 9.65
CA ALA A 172 -8.06 -3.47 9.91
C ALA A 172 -9.47 -3.90 9.52
N ALA A 173 -10.49 -3.07 9.75
CA ALA A 173 -11.86 -3.33 9.31
C ALA A 173 -11.95 -3.38 7.77
N ALA A 174 -11.35 -2.41 7.06
CA ALA A 174 -11.32 -2.41 5.59
C ALA A 174 -10.59 -3.66 5.02
N LEU A 175 -9.55 -4.13 5.70
CA LEU A 175 -8.81 -5.34 5.33
C LEU A 175 -9.51 -6.65 5.72
N GLU A 176 -10.48 -6.61 6.63
CA GLU A 176 -11.34 -7.76 6.92
C GLU A 176 -12.28 -8.04 5.74
N GLU A 177 -12.79 -6.99 5.09
CA GLU A 177 -13.61 -7.09 3.88
C GLU A 177 -12.78 -7.44 2.63
N ASP A 178 -11.65 -6.75 2.41
CA ASP A 178 -10.71 -7.04 1.32
C ASP A 178 -9.27 -7.01 1.84
N SER A 179 -8.79 -8.18 2.27
CA SER A 179 -7.43 -8.37 2.81
C SER A 179 -6.29 -8.03 1.85
N LYS A 180 -6.59 -7.69 0.59
CA LYS A 180 -5.63 -7.31 -0.44
C LYS A 180 -5.90 -5.91 -1.00
N ASN A 181 -6.77 -5.13 -0.37
CA ASN A 181 -7.01 -3.74 -0.77
C ASN A 181 -5.69 -2.94 -0.75
N TYR A 182 -5.25 -2.53 -1.94
CA TYR A 182 -3.96 -1.84 -2.10
C TYR A 182 -3.93 -0.47 -1.44
N HIS A 183 -5.05 0.26 -1.47
CA HIS A 183 -5.14 1.58 -0.85
C HIS A 183 -5.08 1.48 0.66
N ALA A 184 -5.78 0.51 1.26
CA ALA A 184 -5.73 0.26 2.69
C ALA A 184 -4.30 -0.08 3.16
N TRP A 185 -3.60 -0.96 2.44
CA TRP A 185 -2.19 -1.28 2.75
C TRP A 185 -1.25 -0.09 2.56
N SER A 186 -1.41 0.67 1.48
CA SER A 186 -0.61 1.88 1.24
C SER A 186 -0.84 2.92 2.34
N TYR A 187 -2.09 3.11 2.76
CA TYR A 187 -2.45 4.01 3.83
C TYR A 187 -1.90 3.54 5.18
N ARG A 188 -1.94 2.22 5.46
CA ARG A 188 -1.35 1.62 6.65
C ARG A 188 0.14 1.92 6.77
N GLN A 189 0.89 1.76 5.68
CA GLN A 189 2.32 2.09 5.65
C GLN A 189 2.56 3.59 5.89
N TRP A 190 1.73 4.45 5.28
CA TRP A 190 1.80 5.88 5.54
C TRP A 190 1.60 6.18 7.03
N VAL A 191 0.54 5.66 7.69
CA VAL A 191 0.30 5.86 9.13
C VAL A 191 1.53 5.46 9.95
N LEU A 192 2.06 4.25 9.75
CA LEU A 192 3.23 3.77 10.49
C LEU A 192 4.45 4.69 10.32
N SER A 193 4.72 5.15 9.10
CA SER A 193 5.85 6.04 8.81
C SER A 193 5.65 7.47 9.29
N HIS A 194 4.44 7.99 9.20
CA HIS A 194 4.09 9.38 9.52
C HIS A 194 4.25 9.64 11.01
N PHE A 195 3.74 8.74 11.85
CA PHE A 195 3.89 8.84 13.30
C PHE A 195 5.27 8.37 13.81
N GLY A 196 6.09 7.76 12.94
CA GLY A 196 7.47 7.41 13.22
C GLY A 196 7.65 6.15 14.09
N PRO A 197 8.85 5.91 14.65
CA PRO A 197 9.18 4.70 15.40
C PRO A 197 8.55 4.71 16.81
N GLY A 198 7.29 4.31 16.92
CA GLY A 198 6.56 4.13 18.17
C GLY A 198 6.27 2.66 18.54
N PRO A 199 5.50 2.40 19.62
CA PRO A 199 5.18 1.04 20.09
C PRO A 199 4.35 0.21 19.08
N TRP A 200 3.58 0.87 18.22
CA TRP A 200 2.70 0.24 17.22
C TRP A 200 3.43 -0.63 16.18
N TRP A 201 4.74 -0.48 15.99
CA TRP A 201 5.48 -1.35 15.07
C TRP A 201 5.58 -2.80 15.58
N ALA A 202 5.61 -3.01 16.89
CA ALA A 202 5.56 -4.36 17.46
C ALA A 202 4.18 -4.99 17.25
N GLU A 203 3.12 -4.21 17.53
CA GLU A 203 1.73 -4.61 17.30
C GLU A 203 1.46 -4.90 15.81
N GLU A 204 2.12 -4.18 14.91
CA GLU A 204 2.03 -4.42 13.47
C GLU A 204 2.57 -5.81 13.09
N LEU A 205 3.69 -6.25 13.67
CA LEU A 205 4.23 -7.59 13.43
C LEU A 205 3.28 -8.68 13.95
N GLU A 206 2.66 -8.47 15.11
CA GLU A 206 1.63 -9.38 15.64
C GLU A 206 0.39 -9.44 14.75
N TYR A 207 -0.06 -8.28 14.22
CA TYR A 207 -1.17 -8.20 13.27
C TYR A 207 -0.86 -8.98 11.99
N ILE A 208 0.34 -8.78 11.42
CA ILE A 208 0.80 -9.53 10.24
C ILE A 208 0.85 -11.03 10.52
N ASP A 209 1.34 -11.44 11.70
CA ASP A 209 1.38 -12.85 12.08
C ASP A 209 -0.01 -13.48 12.11
N LYS A 210 -1.01 -12.77 12.65
CA LYS A 210 -2.42 -13.22 12.64
C LYS A 210 -2.96 -13.38 11.21
N LEU A 211 -2.67 -12.41 10.33
CA LEU A 211 -3.07 -12.48 8.93
C LEU A 211 -2.42 -13.67 8.21
N LEU A 212 -1.13 -13.92 8.45
CA LEU A 212 -0.40 -15.02 7.81
C LEU A 212 -0.72 -16.40 8.39
N GLU A 213 -1.20 -16.49 9.63
CA GLU A 213 -1.81 -17.72 10.15
C GLU A 213 -3.18 -18.00 9.51
N THR A 214 -3.93 -16.96 9.15
CA THR A 214 -5.23 -17.07 8.49
C THR A 214 -5.08 -17.40 7.00
N ASP A 215 -4.29 -16.62 6.27
CA ASP A 215 -3.93 -16.86 4.87
C ASP A 215 -2.43 -16.62 4.64
N ILE A 216 -1.66 -17.70 4.72
CA ILE A 216 -0.22 -17.71 4.44
C ILE A 216 0.12 -17.29 3.00
N ARG A 217 -0.85 -17.29 2.06
CA ARG A 217 -0.66 -16.84 0.66
C ARG A 217 -0.99 -15.37 0.46
N ASN A 218 -1.36 -14.63 1.51
CA ASN A 218 -1.59 -13.20 1.41
C ASN A 218 -0.26 -12.46 1.17
N ASN A 219 0.05 -12.21 -0.11
CA ASN A 219 1.25 -11.49 -0.51
C ASN A 219 1.30 -10.05 0.03
N SER A 220 0.15 -9.40 0.26
CA SER A 220 0.12 -8.06 0.86
C SER A 220 0.59 -8.09 2.31
N ALA A 221 0.24 -9.12 3.07
CA ALA A 221 0.75 -9.32 4.44
C ALA A 221 2.25 -9.64 4.45
N TRP A 222 2.76 -10.45 3.51
CA TRP A 222 4.20 -10.67 3.34
C TRP A 222 4.96 -9.41 2.96
N ASN A 223 4.41 -8.60 2.04
CA ASN A 223 4.94 -7.29 1.69
C ASN A 223 4.97 -6.36 2.91
N GLN A 224 3.89 -6.35 3.70
CA GLN A 224 3.84 -5.56 4.93
C GLN A 224 4.87 -6.05 5.95
N ARG A 225 5.08 -7.36 6.10
CA ARG A 225 6.17 -7.89 6.94
C ARG A 225 7.52 -7.36 6.50
N PHE A 226 7.78 -7.32 5.20
CA PHE A 226 9.06 -6.86 4.66
C PHE A 226 9.24 -5.36 4.91
N TYR A 227 8.17 -4.58 4.73
CA TYR A 227 8.14 -3.17 5.08
C TYR A 227 8.40 -2.95 6.57
N ALA A 228 7.66 -3.61 7.46
CA ALA A 228 7.80 -3.49 8.91
C ALA A 228 9.19 -3.90 9.40
N PHE A 229 9.74 -4.98 8.85
CA PHE A 229 11.08 -5.45 9.20
C PHE A 229 12.19 -4.50 8.74
N THR A 230 12.08 -3.94 7.53
CA THR A 230 13.16 -3.15 6.92
C THR A 230 13.07 -1.65 7.17
N GLN A 231 11.88 -1.12 7.44
CA GLN A 231 11.63 0.29 7.73
C GLN A 231 11.30 0.56 9.20
N GLY A 232 10.91 -0.48 9.94
CA GLY A 232 10.58 -0.37 11.36
C GLY A 232 11.83 -0.30 12.27
N PRO A 233 11.61 -0.11 13.58
CA PRO A 233 12.67 0.19 14.54
C PRO A 233 13.55 -1.01 14.91
N LEU A 234 13.15 -2.25 14.58
CA LEU A 234 13.95 -3.46 14.89
C LEU A 234 15.31 -3.44 14.18
N GLY A 235 15.36 -2.89 12.97
CA GLY A 235 16.56 -2.86 12.14
C GLY A 235 17.07 -4.25 11.71
N LEU A 236 18.15 -4.25 10.93
CA LEU A 236 18.74 -5.42 10.27
C LEU A 236 19.92 -5.99 11.06
N SER A 237 19.80 -6.13 12.38
CA SER A 237 20.83 -6.82 13.17
C SER A 237 20.90 -8.31 12.78
N GLN A 238 22.08 -8.92 12.93
CA GLN A 238 22.28 -10.35 12.67
C GLN A 238 21.22 -11.21 13.37
N GLU A 239 20.96 -10.96 14.65
CA GLU A 239 19.97 -11.68 15.45
C GLU A 239 18.55 -11.56 14.86
N ASN A 240 18.15 -10.36 14.42
CA ASN A 240 16.82 -10.13 13.86
C ASN A 240 16.67 -10.75 12.48
N VAL A 241 17.72 -10.73 11.65
CA VAL A 241 17.74 -11.41 10.35
C VAL A 241 17.63 -12.93 10.52
N GLU A 242 18.35 -13.51 11.48
CA GLU A 242 18.25 -14.94 11.79
C GLU A 242 16.85 -15.35 12.24
N LYS A 243 16.19 -14.53 13.06
CA LYS A 243 14.79 -14.74 13.46
C LYS A 243 13.86 -14.74 12.26
N GLU A 244 14.01 -13.78 11.34
CA GLU A 244 13.17 -13.69 10.13
C GLU A 244 13.42 -14.83 9.14
N ILE A 245 14.68 -15.26 8.97
CA ILE A 245 15.02 -16.45 8.18
C ILE A 245 14.34 -17.68 8.79
N LYS A 246 14.47 -17.88 10.11
CA LYS A 246 13.86 -19.01 10.81
C LYS A 246 12.35 -18.98 10.69
N TYR A 247 11.72 -17.84 10.94
CA TYR A 247 10.28 -17.63 10.78
C TYR A 247 9.83 -18.05 9.38
N THR A 248 10.49 -17.54 8.34
CA THR A 248 10.10 -17.79 6.95
C THR A 248 10.30 -19.25 6.56
N LYS A 249 11.38 -19.90 7.00
CA LYS A 249 11.60 -21.34 6.80
C LYS A 249 10.42 -22.17 7.33
N THR A 250 9.91 -21.87 8.52
CA THR A 250 8.73 -22.58 9.06
C THR A 250 7.48 -22.43 8.18
N LYS A 251 7.29 -21.26 7.56
CA LYS A 251 6.15 -20.97 6.67
C LYS A 251 6.31 -21.68 5.32
N ILE A 252 7.53 -21.75 4.79
CA ILE A 252 7.88 -22.52 3.59
C ILE A 252 7.63 -24.01 3.84
N GLU A 253 8.07 -24.56 4.97
CA GLU A 253 7.87 -25.98 5.30
C GLU A 253 6.38 -26.34 5.31
N ARG A 254 5.52 -25.46 5.85
CA ARG A 254 4.06 -25.66 5.83
C ARG A 254 3.49 -25.60 4.41
N THR A 255 3.99 -24.69 3.57
CA THR A 255 3.48 -24.46 2.21
C THR A 255 4.59 -24.31 1.16
N PRO A 256 5.31 -25.38 0.78
CA PRO A 256 6.48 -25.26 -0.08
C PRO A 256 6.18 -24.74 -1.49
N SER A 257 4.92 -24.87 -1.93
CA SER A 257 4.40 -24.37 -3.22
C SER A 257 3.74 -22.99 -3.13
N ASN A 258 3.93 -22.24 -2.04
CA ASN A 258 3.49 -20.85 -1.91
C ASN A 258 4.66 -19.92 -2.26
N GLU A 259 4.50 -19.09 -3.30
CA GLU A 259 5.54 -18.16 -3.78
C GLU A 259 5.96 -17.13 -2.75
N SER A 260 4.98 -16.55 -2.03
CA SER A 260 5.17 -15.38 -1.17
C SER A 260 6.31 -15.54 -0.14
N PRO A 261 6.37 -16.62 0.68
CA PRO A 261 7.47 -16.80 1.63
C PRO A 261 8.84 -17.03 0.97
N TRP A 262 8.92 -17.62 -0.22
CA TRP A 262 10.18 -17.77 -0.94
C TRP A 262 10.71 -16.41 -1.43
N VAL A 263 9.82 -15.60 -2.01
CA VAL A 263 10.15 -14.24 -2.45
C VAL A 263 10.55 -13.38 -1.26
N TYR A 264 9.83 -13.49 -0.14
CA TYR A 264 10.16 -12.81 1.11
C TYR A 264 11.54 -13.19 1.63
N LEU A 265 11.84 -14.50 1.74
CA LEU A 265 13.14 -14.99 2.23
C LEU A 265 14.30 -14.44 1.38
N GLY A 266 14.18 -14.52 0.05
CA GLY A 266 15.18 -13.96 -0.85
C GLY A 266 15.32 -12.44 -0.71
N GLY A 267 14.21 -11.73 -0.47
CA GLY A 267 14.19 -10.30 -0.17
C GLY A 267 14.95 -9.96 1.11
N VAL A 268 14.70 -10.69 2.21
CA VAL A 268 15.38 -10.51 3.50
C VAL A 268 16.88 -10.73 3.36
N LEU A 269 17.31 -11.83 2.74
CA LEU A 269 18.72 -12.14 2.55
C LEU A 269 19.43 -11.04 1.76
N ARG A 270 18.88 -10.62 0.61
CA ARG A 270 19.45 -9.54 -0.20
C ARG A 270 19.50 -8.22 0.55
N LYS A 271 18.44 -7.85 1.28
CA LYS A 271 18.38 -6.59 2.01
C LYS A 271 19.38 -6.53 3.17
N ALA A 272 19.66 -7.68 3.77
CA ALA A 272 20.65 -7.82 4.84
C ALA A 272 22.07 -8.14 4.35
N ASN A 273 22.30 -8.23 3.02
CA ASN A 273 23.58 -8.64 2.41
C ASN A 273 24.05 -10.06 2.81
N HIS A 274 23.12 -10.99 3.03
CA HIS A 274 23.41 -12.42 3.21
C HIS A 274 23.42 -13.15 1.85
N PRO A 275 24.37 -14.06 1.60
CA PRO A 275 24.38 -14.87 0.37
C PRO A 275 23.26 -15.90 0.38
N MET A 276 22.74 -16.23 -0.81
CA MET A 276 21.66 -17.22 -0.94
C MET A 276 22.11 -18.62 -0.51
N SER A 277 23.41 -18.90 -0.56
CA SER A 277 23.99 -20.16 -0.11
C SER A 277 23.69 -20.51 1.36
N GLU A 278 23.40 -19.54 2.22
CA GLU A 278 23.03 -19.79 3.63
C GLU A 278 21.76 -20.64 3.79
N ILE A 279 20.88 -20.62 2.79
CA ILE A 279 19.64 -21.41 2.81
C ILE A 279 19.73 -22.68 1.97
N LYS A 280 20.91 -23.02 1.43
CA LYS A 280 21.12 -24.20 0.58
C LYS A 280 20.74 -25.50 1.26
N GLU A 281 21.28 -25.77 2.44
CA GLU A 281 21.00 -27.00 3.19
C GLU A 281 19.51 -27.15 3.50
N PHE A 282 18.84 -26.03 3.79
CA PHE A 282 17.39 -26.00 3.98
C PHE A 282 16.64 -26.33 2.68
N CYS A 283 17.04 -25.76 1.54
CA CYS A 283 16.39 -26.08 0.26
C CYS A 283 16.60 -27.56 -0.12
N GLU A 284 17.81 -28.08 0.05
CA GLU A 284 18.14 -29.47 -0.27
C GLU A 284 17.40 -30.47 0.64
N SER A 285 17.16 -30.12 1.91
CA SER A 285 16.38 -30.96 2.83
C SER A 285 14.89 -31.06 2.45
N LEU A 286 14.36 -30.13 1.65
CA LEU A 286 12.98 -30.18 1.14
C LEU A 286 12.83 -31.05 -0.11
N LEU A 287 13.90 -31.31 -0.88
CA LEU A 287 13.85 -32.09 -2.12
C LEU A 287 13.26 -33.50 -1.97
N PRO A 288 13.48 -34.25 -0.87
CA PRO A 288 12.86 -35.56 -0.67
C PRO A 288 11.37 -35.49 -0.37
N MET A 289 10.82 -34.31 -0.03
CA MET A 289 9.41 -34.18 0.35
C MET A 289 8.49 -34.15 -0.88
N PRO A 290 7.52 -35.08 -1.03
CA PRO A 290 6.65 -35.13 -2.21
C PRO A 290 5.82 -33.86 -2.48
N ARG A 291 5.56 -33.05 -1.44
CA ARG A 291 4.84 -31.77 -1.56
C ARG A 291 5.71 -30.57 -1.93
N ALA A 292 7.03 -30.75 -1.93
CA ALA A 292 8.01 -29.68 -2.19
C ALA A 292 8.89 -29.98 -3.41
N ASN A 293 9.11 -31.25 -3.73
CA ASN A 293 9.98 -31.71 -4.80
C ASN A 293 9.58 -31.23 -6.22
N PHE A 294 8.34 -30.79 -6.42
CA PHE A 294 7.85 -30.15 -7.66
C PHE A 294 7.44 -28.68 -7.43
N SER A 295 7.90 -28.05 -6.34
CA SER A 295 7.71 -26.61 -6.16
C SER A 295 8.62 -25.84 -7.12
N PRO A 296 8.09 -25.01 -8.03
CA PRO A 296 8.91 -24.18 -8.91
C PRO A 296 9.78 -23.21 -8.11
N TYR A 297 9.31 -22.78 -6.94
CA TYR A 297 10.00 -21.83 -6.09
C TYR A 297 11.23 -22.44 -5.42
N LEU A 298 11.11 -23.67 -4.91
CA LEU A 298 12.27 -24.40 -4.38
C LEU A 298 13.36 -24.56 -5.44
N HIS A 299 12.96 -25.04 -6.63
CA HIS A 299 13.91 -25.27 -7.73
C HIS A 299 14.50 -23.97 -8.27
N SER A 300 13.73 -22.88 -8.34
CA SER A 300 14.24 -21.57 -8.75
C SER A 300 15.23 -20.99 -7.74
N THR A 301 14.98 -21.17 -6.43
CA THR A 301 15.91 -20.76 -5.39
C THR A 301 17.20 -21.60 -5.42
N LEU A 302 17.11 -22.91 -5.62
CA LEU A 302 18.28 -23.76 -5.81
C LEU A 302 19.08 -23.37 -7.05
N LEU A 303 18.41 -23.03 -8.17
CA LEU A 303 19.10 -22.52 -9.35
C LEU A 303 19.88 -21.24 -9.02
N GLU A 304 19.28 -20.26 -8.33
CA GLU A 304 19.98 -19.04 -7.91
C GLU A 304 21.24 -19.35 -7.08
N ILE A 305 21.13 -20.26 -6.11
CA ILE A 305 22.26 -20.71 -5.29
C ILE A 305 23.36 -21.34 -6.15
N TYR A 306 22.99 -22.26 -7.05
CA TYR A 306 23.96 -22.94 -7.90
C TYR A 306 24.59 -21.99 -8.93
N GLU A 307 23.89 -20.96 -9.40
CA GLU A 307 24.46 -19.91 -10.24
C GLU A 307 25.51 -19.07 -9.48
N GLU A 308 25.26 -18.73 -8.21
CA GLU A 308 26.24 -18.06 -7.34
C GLU A 308 27.48 -18.94 -7.14
N GLU A 309 27.30 -20.23 -6.81
CA GLU A 309 28.39 -21.19 -6.65
C GLU A 309 29.17 -21.41 -7.96
N ALA A 310 28.49 -21.45 -9.10
CA ALA A 310 29.11 -21.58 -10.42
C ALA A 310 30.02 -20.39 -10.72
N LYS A 311 29.57 -19.17 -10.45
CA LYS A 311 30.36 -17.93 -10.63
C LYS A 311 31.56 -17.87 -9.69
N ALA A 312 31.39 -18.34 -8.45
CA ALA A 312 32.43 -18.31 -7.43
C ALA A 312 33.51 -19.39 -7.65
N ARG A 313 33.10 -20.64 -7.91
CA ARG A 313 34.01 -21.78 -8.03
C ARG A 313 34.60 -21.96 -9.43
N ARG A 314 33.86 -21.58 -10.48
CA ARG A 314 34.27 -21.71 -11.88
C ARG A 314 34.76 -23.12 -12.26
N THR A 315 34.15 -24.16 -11.71
CA THR A 315 34.45 -25.56 -12.06
C THR A 315 33.41 -26.11 -13.02
N ILE A 316 33.79 -27.13 -13.78
CA ILE A 316 32.85 -27.85 -14.66
C ILE A 316 31.68 -28.41 -13.85
N GLU A 317 31.95 -28.93 -12.65
CA GLU A 317 30.94 -29.50 -11.76
C GLU A 317 29.89 -28.47 -11.33
N SER A 318 30.31 -27.29 -10.85
CA SER A 318 29.38 -26.27 -10.36
C SER A 318 28.51 -25.67 -11.49
N VAL A 319 29.10 -25.44 -12.66
CA VAL A 319 28.36 -25.01 -13.86
C VAL A 319 27.37 -26.07 -14.32
N THR A 320 27.77 -27.35 -14.29
CA THR A 320 26.89 -28.47 -14.67
C THR A 320 25.70 -28.58 -13.73
N LYS A 321 25.92 -28.47 -12.41
CA LYS A 321 24.86 -28.51 -11.41
C LYS A 321 23.81 -27.40 -11.61
N ALA A 322 24.26 -26.18 -11.89
CA ALA A 322 23.36 -25.07 -12.19
C ALA A 322 22.54 -25.31 -13.47
N LYS A 323 23.18 -25.87 -14.52
CA LYS A 323 22.48 -26.23 -15.77
C LYS A 323 21.42 -27.31 -15.53
N GLU A 324 21.71 -28.32 -14.73
CA GLU A 324 20.75 -29.37 -14.35
C GLU A 324 19.53 -28.79 -13.63
N ALA A 325 19.72 -27.87 -12.69
CA ALA A 325 18.62 -27.19 -12.01
C ALA A 325 17.75 -26.38 -13.00
N ALA A 326 18.37 -25.68 -13.96
CA ALA A 326 17.64 -24.96 -15.00
C ALA A 326 16.86 -25.90 -15.93
N VAL A 327 17.40 -27.08 -16.25
CA VAL A 327 16.70 -28.13 -17.02
C VAL A 327 15.51 -28.69 -16.23
N MET A 328 15.69 -28.96 -14.94
CA MET A 328 14.60 -29.42 -14.06
C MET A 328 13.42 -28.45 -14.06
N LEU A 329 13.70 -27.15 -13.97
CA LEU A 329 12.68 -26.10 -14.10
C LEU A 329 12.04 -26.08 -15.49
N ALA A 330 12.84 -26.09 -16.56
CA ALA A 330 12.32 -25.97 -17.92
C ALA A 330 11.46 -27.15 -18.37
N GLU A 331 11.83 -28.37 -17.98
CA GLU A 331 11.25 -29.60 -18.54
C GLU A 331 10.24 -30.28 -17.62
N LYS A 332 10.36 -30.09 -16.29
CA LYS A 332 9.56 -30.86 -15.32
C LYS A 332 8.72 -29.98 -14.40
N VAL A 333 9.28 -28.90 -13.87
CA VAL A 333 8.66 -28.18 -12.74
C VAL A 333 7.90 -26.92 -13.16
N ASP A 334 8.43 -26.15 -14.12
CA ASP A 334 7.85 -24.87 -14.55
C ASP A 334 7.91 -24.71 -16.08
N PRO A 335 7.24 -25.61 -16.85
CA PRO A 335 7.30 -25.61 -18.31
C PRO A 335 6.68 -24.35 -18.93
N ILE A 336 5.76 -23.66 -18.23
CA ILE A 336 5.20 -22.39 -18.69
C ILE A 336 6.27 -21.31 -18.84
N ARG A 337 7.33 -21.35 -18.02
CA ARG A 337 8.51 -20.46 -18.12
C ARG A 337 9.72 -21.14 -18.76
N ALA A 338 9.55 -22.24 -19.51
CA ALA A 338 10.66 -22.99 -20.11
C ALA A 338 11.60 -22.12 -20.97
N LYS A 339 11.09 -21.12 -21.69
CA LYS A 339 11.92 -20.18 -22.45
C LYS A 339 12.85 -19.37 -21.56
N TYR A 340 12.36 -18.90 -20.41
CA TYR A 340 13.15 -18.17 -19.42
C TYR A 340 14.22 -19.05 -18.78
N TRP A 341 13.86 -20.27 -18.38
CA TRP A 341 14.82 -21.22 -17.79
C TRP A 341 15.90 -21.67 -18.77
N ASN A 342 15.55 -21.90 -20.03
CA ASN A 342 16.54 -22.17 -21.08
C ASN A 342 17.44 -20.97 -21.38
N TRP A 343 16.91 -19.75 -21.31
CA TRP A 343 17.73 -18.54 -21.39
C TRP A 343 18.73 -18.44 -20.23
N ARG A 344 18.30 -18.64 -18.97
CA ARG A 344 19.21 -18.68 -17.80
C ARG A 344 20.27 -19.77 -17.94
N LYS A 345 19.88 -20.97 -18.38
CA LYS A 345 20.82 -22.06 -18.71
C LYS A 345 21.87 -21.64 -19.73
N GLY A 346 21.46 -20.89 -20.76
CA GLY A 346 22.38 -20.33 -21.76
C GLY A 346 23.38 -19.34 -21.19
N GLN A 347 22.99 -18.53 -20.20
CA GLN A 347 23.90 -17.57 -19.53
C GLN A 347 25.06 -18.26 -18.80
N LEU A 348 24.88 -19.51 -18.37
CA LEU A 348 25.93 -20.29 -17.70
C LEU A 348 27.10 -20.65 -18.63
N ASN A 349 26.93 -20.56 -19.96
CA ASN A 349 28.03 -20.75 -20.91
C ASN A 349 29.05 -19.60 -20.87
N ASN A 350 28.68 -18.45 -20.29
CA ASN A 350 29.56 -17.30 -20.19
C ASN A 350 30.55 -17.40 -19.01
N ILE A 351 30.41 -18.42 -18.16
CA ILE A 351 31.33 -18.67 -17.05
C ILE A 351 32.54 -19.44 -17.60
N SER A 352 33.70 -18.78 -17.64
CA SER A 352 34.96 -19.45 -17.96
C SER A 352 35.31 -20.42 -16.85
N VAL A 353 35.43 -21.71 -17.19
CA VAL A 353 35.81 -22.76 -16.23
C VAL A 353 37.31 -22.96 -16.23
N GLU A 354 37.89 -23.13 -15.04
CA GLU A 354 39.28 -23.54 -14.89
C GLU A 354 39.38 -25.04 -15.21
N ALA A 355 40.38 -25.41 -16.00
CA ALA A 355 40.56 -26.76 -16.57
C ALA A 355 40.96 -27.79 -15.52
#